data_AF-A0A1E5BCJ3-F1
#
_entry.id   AF-A0A1E5BCJ3-F1
#
_cell.length_a   1.000
_cell.length_b   1.000
_cell.length_c   1.000
_cell.angle_alpha   90.00
_cell.angle_beta   90.00
_cell.angle_gamma   90.00
#
_symmetry.space_group_name_H-M   'P 1'
#
loop_
_entity.id
_entity.type
_entity.pdbx_description
1 polymer ?
#
loop_
_entity_poly.entity_id
_entity_poly.type
_entity_poly.pdbx_seq_one_letter_code
_entity_poly.pdbx_strand_id
1 'polypeptide(L)'
;MIKRRIPALLLALSPFWVSVSVNAEEANQIDPVAAIDEKINIKQNELDTIASDYEDEAGKLQQLKNEQARLTRDAKDLNAKRNRAKSALDKQYSRLLDDPETDLISFQKKYQETWAAVKKNQSDTLENDQAMTEVEMRLSQVKQKQARLNTEFSNLRELRVDARVKRIQSELRESDVLETSYKTTCSTTMTLGECANQGSHLTKQKAVKAFRSQLLDNLTESVIAKQNLKGVQLNIHIQESQVVRSGFEGNNEYFTQLQAQLQAKPEAVAACKLLNVSSRYCLTSDSTATTNKKDDKKWANVTVRSDQYNDSVVINGVNYGSTPVEVVLPNGRHQVSVSKNGFETYNRVITINGSDTVWVKLLPSKES
;
A
#
# COMPACT_ATOMS: atom_id res chain seq x y z
N MET A 1 -31.66 43.49 65.31
CA MET A 1 -30.47 44.29 65.68
C MET A 1 -29.31 43.29 65.81
N ILE A 2 -28.16 43.34 65.14
CA ILE A 2 -27.42 44.39 64.42
C ILE A 2 -26.61 43.69 63.31
N LYS A 3 -26.47 44.40 62.19
CA LYS A 3 -25.72 44.03 60.98
C LYS A 3 -24.21 44.17 61.24
N ARG A 4 -23.39 43.31 60.63
CA ARG A 4 -22.01 43.69 60.27
C ARG A 4 -21.71 43.33 58.82
N ARG A 5 -21.25 44.35 58.11
CA ARG A 5 -20.93 44.42 56.69
C ARG A 5 -19.48 43.99 56.48
N ILE A 6 -19.19 43.27 55.41
CA ILE A 6 -17.83 43.11 54.86
C ILE A 6 -17.83 43.84 53.51
N PRO A 7 -16.84 44.70 53.22
CA PRO A 7 -16.89 45.60 52.08
C PRO A 7 -16.44 44.91 50.79
N ALA A 8 -17.10 45.29 49.70
CA ALA A 8 -16.77 44.91 48.33
C ALA A 8 -15.41 45.48 47.92
N LEU A 9 -14.54 44.61 47.39
CA LEU A 9 -13.32 44.99 46.71
C LEU A 9 -13.54 44.81 45.21
N LEU A 10 -13.76 45.94 44.52
CA LEU A 10 -13.90 46.03 43.07
C LEU A 10 -12.51 45.87 42.43
N LEU A 11 -12.25 44.69 41.85
CA LEU A 11 -11.13 44.48 40.93
C LEU A 11 -11.60 44.85 39.52
N ALA A 12 -11.05 45.94 39.00
CA ALA A 12 -11.22 46.40 37.64
C ALA A 12 -10.65 45.37 36.65
N LEU A 13 -11.52 44.83 35.80
CA LEU A 13 -11.17 44.01 34.63
C LEU A 13 -10.93 44.95 33.44
N SER A 14 -9.67 45.19 33.09
CA SER A 14 -9.27 45.69 31.77
C SER A 14 -9.01 44.50 30.84
N PRO A 15 -9.52 44.50 29.59
CA PRO A 15 -9.17 43.46 28.63
C PRO A 15 -7.86 43.87 27.95
N PHE A 16 -6.73 43.31 28.41
CA PHE A 16 -5.53 43.27 27.60
C PHE A 16 -5.75 42.28 26.45
N TRP A 17 -6.02 42.83 25.27
CA TRP A 17 -5.92 42.11 24.01
C TRP A 17 -4.44 41.79 23.77
N VAL A 18 -3.98 40.66 24.29
CA VAL A 18 -2.72 40.06 23.84
C VAL A 18 -3.06 39.31 22.55
N SER A 19 -2.78 39.95 21.42
CA SER A 19 -2.73 39.28 20.13
C SER A 19 -1.62 38.24 20.19
N VAL A 20 -1.96 36.97 20.39
CA VAL A 20 -1.00 35.88 20.19
C VAL A 20 -0.70 35.88 18.69
N SER A 21 0.49 36.34 18.33
CA SER A 21 1.03 36.14 16.99
C SER A 21 1.16 34.64 16.80
N VAL A 22 0.21 34.04 16.09
CA VAL A 22 0.38 32.69 15.57
C VAL A 22 1.48 32.82 14.53
N ASN A 23 2.71 32.48 14.93
CA ASN A 23 3.75 32.17 13.96
C ASN A 23 3.19 30.99 13.17
N ALA A 24 2.86 31.24 11.91
CA ALA A 24 2.70 30.19 10.92
C ALA A 24 4.08 29.57 10.77
N GLU A 25 4.38 28.62 11.66
CA GLU A 25 5.46 27.69 11.47
C GLU A 25 5.17 26.99 10.15
N GLU A 26 6.06 27.18 9.20
CA GLU A 26 6.08 26.52 7.90
C GLU A 26 6.16 25.03 8.20
N ALA A 27 4.98 24.42 8.40
CA ALA A 27 4.87 23.00 8.66
C ALA A 27 5.40 22.34 7.41
N ASN A 28 6.64 21.82 7.49
CA ASN A 28 7.12 20.79 6.58
C ASN A 28 5.98 19.79 6.45
N GLN A 29 5.28 19.80 5.33
CA GLN A 29 4.24 18.83 5.05
C GLN A 29 4.96 17.51 4.82
N ILE A 30 5.24 16.81 5.92
CA ILE A 30 5.84 15.48 5.89
C ILE A 30 4.84 14.61 5.14
N ASP A 31 5.28 14.05 4.01
CA ASP A 31 4.50 13.09 3.23
C ASP A 31 3.94 12.01 4.16
N PRO A 32 2.59 11.84 4.25
CA PRO A 32 1.98 10.85 5.12
C PRO A 32 2.52 9.43 4.92
N VAL A 33 2.94 9.09 3.69
CA VAL A 33 3.54 7.77 3.40
C VAL A 33 4.91 7.64 4.05
N ALA A 34 5.75 8.68 3.97
CA ALA A 34 7.08 8.68 4.58
C ALA A 34 7.02 8.57 6.12
N ALA A 35 6.08 9.27 6.75
CA ALA A 35 5.85 9.17 8.19
C ALA A 35 5.40 7.76 8.64
N ILE A 36 4.65 7.04 7.81
CA ILE A 36 4.26 5.65 8.08
C ILE A 36 5.44 4.70 7.83
N ASP A 37 6.26 4.96 6.81
CA ASP A 37 7.44 4.14 6.50
C ASP A 37 8.48 4.17 7.64
N GLU A 38 8.68 5.32 8.28
CA GLU A 38 9.51 5.43 9.48
C GLU A 38 8.97 4.54 10.62
N LYS A 39 7.65 4.58 10.88
CA LYS A 39 7.02 3.74 11.91
C LYS A 39 7.13 2.25 11.59
N ILE A 40 7.01 1.88 10.31
CA ILE A 40 7.19 0.49 9.85
C ILE A 40 8.62 0.03 10.12
N ASN A 41 9.62 0.86 9.81
CA ASN A 41 11.03 0.52 10.06
C ASN A 41 11.33 0.35 11.54
N ILE A 42 10.84 1.25 12.40
CA ILE A 42 10.97 1.12 13.86
C ILE A 42 10.33 -0.19 14.34
N LYS A 43 9.11 -0.50 13.88
CA LYS A 43 8.40 -1.72 14.26
C LYS A 43 9.06 -3.00 13.75
N GLN A 44 9.68 -2.96 12.57
CA GLN A 44 10.47 -4.09 12.06
C GLN A 44 11.67 -4.35 12.98
N ASN A 45 12.40 -3.33 13.40
CA ASN A 45 13.52 -3.49 14.33
C ASN A 45 13.07 -4.03 15.70
N GLU A 46 11.91 -3.59 16.21
CA GLU A 46 11.31 -4.15 17.43
C GLU A 46 10.94 -5.64 17.27
N LEU A 47 10.46 -6.04 16.08
CA LEU A 47 10.15 -7.44 15.76
C LEU A 47 11.41 -8.30 15.66
N ASP A 48 12.48 -7.78 15.08
CA ASP A 48 13.75 -8.50 14.97
C ASP A 48 14.39 -8.67 16.36
N THR A 49 14.31 -7.63 17.20
CA THR A 49 14.78 -7.68 18.59
C THR A 49 13.99 -8.72 19.40
N ILE A 50 12.66 -8.73 19.32
CA ILE A 50 11.84 -9.69 20.10
C ILE A 50 12.01 -11.12 19.59
N ALA A 51 12.34 -11.31 18.31
CA ALA A 51 12.68 -12.62 17.76
C ALA A 51 13.99 -13.15 18.34
N SER A 52 15.02 -12.30 18.44
CA SER A 52 16.28 -12.64 19.11
C SER A 52 16.04 -12.99 20.60
N ASP A 53 15.28 -12.16 21.32
CA ASP A 53 14.94 -12.43 22.73
C ASP A 53 14.23 -13.79 22.91
N TYR A 54 13.35 -14.15 21.98
CA TYR A 54 12.67 -15.44 21.99
C TYR A 54 13.64 -16.61 21.79
N GLU A 55 14.57 -16.50 20.85
CA GLU A 55 15.58 -17.53 20.59
C GLU A 55 16.51 -17.72 21.80
N ASP A 56 16.94 -16.63 22.43
CA ASP A 56 17.77 -16.65 23.63
C ASP A 56 17.08 -17.36 24.81
N GLU A 57 15.82 -17.00 25.11
CA GLU A 57 15.05 -17.64 26.17
C GLU A 57 14.72 -19.10 25.85
N ALA A 58 14.45 -19.44 24.58
CA ALA A 58 14.25 -20.82 24.15
C ALA A 58 15.52 -21.66 24.33
N GLY A 59 16.70 -21.07 24.02
CA GLY A 59 18.00 -21.67 24.28
C GLY A 59 18.23 -21.95 25.76
N LYS A 60 17.93 -20.99 26.64
CA LYS A 60 18.02 -21.16 28.11
C LYS A 60 17.11 -22.29 28.60
N LEU A 61 15.85 -22.33 28.13
CA LEU A 61 14.92 -23.39 28.51
C LEU A 61 15.46 -24.77 28.10
N GLN A 62 16.06 -24.87 26.92
CA GLN A 62 16.64 -26.13 26.46
C GLN A 62 17.83 -26.56 27.34
N GLN A 63 18.67 -25.62 27.78
CA GLN A 63 19.77 -25.90 28.71
C GLN A 63 19.24 -26.43 30.05
N LEU A 64 18.23 -25.78 30.63
CA LEU A 64 17.60 -26.22 31.88
C LEU A 64 16.93 -27.60 31.77
N LYS A 65 16.33 -27.91 30.61
CA LYS A 65 15.78 -29.26 30.34
C LYS A 65 16.87 -30.33 30.29
N ASN A 66 18.02 -30.01 29.69
CA ASN A 66 19.17 -30.92 29.68
C ASN A 66 19.72 -31.13 31.09
N GLU A 67 19.76 -30.08 31.91
CA GLU A 67 20.16 -30.16 33.32
C GLU A 67 19.18 -30.99 34.15
N GLN A 68 17.87 -30.80 33.96
CA GLN A 68 16.84 -31.61 34.61
C GLN A 68 17.03 -33.10 34.33
N ALA A 69 17.33 -33.44 33.07
CA ALA A 69 17.60 -34.81 32.67
C ALA A 69 18.88 -35.36 33.33
N ARG A 70 19.90 -34.52 33.55
CA ARG A 70 21.12 -34.89 34.29
C ARG A 70 20.82 -35.15 35.77
N LEU A 71 20.19 -34.20 36.45
CA LEU A 71 19.81 -34.31 37.86
C LEU A 71 18.91 -35.53 38.13
N THR A 72 18.03 -35.87 37.18
CA THR A 72 17.20 -37.07 37.25
C THR A 72 18.01 -38.37 37.19
N ARG A 73 19.08 -38.41 36.39
CA ARG A 73 19.98 -39.57 36.34
C ARG A 73 20.82 -39.67 37.61
N ASP A 74 21.37 -38.55 38.06
CA ASP A 74 22.19 -38.48 39.27
C ASP A 74 21.38 -38.84 40.51
N ALA A 75 20.11 -38.43 40.59
CA ALA A 75 19.18 -38.85 41.63
C ALA A 75 19.08 -40.37 41.75
N LYS A 76 19.03 -41.10 40.63
CA LYS A 76 18.94 -42.58 40.63
C LYS A 76 20.24 -43.20 41.17
N ASP A 77 21.40 -42.71 40.71
CA ASP A 77 22.70 -43.22 41.16
C ASP A 77 22.97 -42.91 42.64
N LEU A 78 22.70 -41.68 43.08
CA LEU A 78 22.85 -41.25 44.46
C LEU A 78 21.95 -42.04 45.40
N ASN A 79 20.69 -42.30 45.01
CA ASN A 79 19.80 -43.16 45.79
C ASN A 79 20.31 -44.60 45.88
N ALA A 80 20.87 -45.15 44.79
CA ALA A 80 21.49 -46.47 44.81
C ALA A 80 22.71 -46.51 45.75
N LYS A 81 23.59 -45.50 45.70
CA LYS A 81 24.74 -45.35 46.61
C LYS A 81 24.31 -45.24 48.07
N ARG A 82 23.29 -44.43 48.37
CA ARG A 82 22.70 -44.32 49.72
C ARG A 82 22.15 -45.66 50.20
N ASN A 83 21.39 -46.38 49.37
CA ASN A 83 20.83 -47.68 49.74
C ASN A 83 21.93 -48.71 50.04
N ARG A 84 23.02 -48.72 49.27
CA ARG A 84 24.21 -49.55 49.54
C ARG A 84 24.89 -49.17 50.86
N ALA A 85 25.10 -47.87 51.10
CA ALA A 85 25.71 -47.38 52.35
C ALA A 85 24.85 -47.73 53.57
N LYS A 86 23.51 -47.60 53.46
CA LYS A 86 22.55 -48.01 54.49
C LYS A 86 22.66 -49.51 54.78
N SER A 87 22.63 -50.34 53.75
CA SER A 87 22.74 -51.80 53.91
C SER A 87 24.07 -52.21 54.55
N ALA A 88 25.17 -51.55 54.17
CA ALA A 88 26.49 -51.78 54.78
C ALA A 88 26.52 -51.38 56.26
N LEU A 89 25.92 -50.24 56.62
CA LEU A 89 25.79 -49.78 58.00
C LEU A 89 24.92 -50.73 58.83
N ASP A 90 23.76 -51.13 58.32
CA ASP A 90 22.83 -52.08 58.97
C ASP A 90 23.56 -53.42 59.27
N LYS A 91 24.42 -53.88 58.35
CA LYS A 91 25.23 -55.08 58.54
C LYS A 91 26.26 -54.93 59.68
N GLN A 92 26.91 -53.78 59.83
CA GLN A 92 27.84 -53.58 60.96
C GLN A 92 27.11 -53.50 62.29
N TYR A 93 25.92 -52.89 62.33
CA TYR A 93 25.08 -52.91 63.53
C TYR A 93 24.72 -54.33 63.98
N SER A 94 24.43 -55.24 63.04
CA SER A 94 24.15 -56.64 63.39
C SER A 94 25.35 -57.38 63.99
N ARG A 95 26.58 -57.00 63.61
CA ARG A 95 27.83 -57.62 64.10
C ARG A 95 28.26 -57.15 65.48
N LEU A 96 27.78 -55.97 65.90
CA LEU A 96 28.03 -55.44 67.24
C LEU A 96 27.55 -56.39 68.36
N LEU A 97 26.57 -57.25 68.06
CA LEU A 97 26.07 -58.27 68.98
C LEU A 97 27.12 -59.36 69.27
N ASP A 98 28.02 -59.62 68.33
CA ASP A 98 29.04 -60.67 68.40
C ASP A 98 30.45 -60.09 68.65
N ASP A 99 30.73 -58.87 68.19
CA ASP A 99 32.02 -58.18 68.33
C ASP A 99 31.85 -56.68 68.73
N PRO A 100 32.10 -56.34 70.01
CA PRO A 100 31.92 -54.98 70.53
C PRO A 100 32.97 -53.97 70.03
N GLU A 101 34.06 -54.39 69.38
CA GLU A 101 35.09 -53.48 68.85
C GLU A 101 34.83 -53.05 67.40
N THR A 102 33.68 -53.40 66.82
CA THR A 102 33.31 -53.05 65.44
C THR A 102 33.26 -51.53 65.20
N ASP A 103 33.98 -51.01 64.20
CA ASP A 103 33.93 -49.59 63.81
C ASP A 103 32.59 -49.23 63.13
N LEU A 104 31.73 -48.54 63.88
CA LEU A 104 30.47 -47.99 63.35
C LEU A 104 30.61 -46.56 62.82
N ILE A 105 31.62 -45.81 63.25
CA ILE A 105 31.73 -44.36 63.01
C ILE A 105 31.98 -44.11 61.52
N SER A 106 32.87 -44.88 60.89
CA SER A 106 33.16 -44.74 59.46
C SER A 106 31.93 -45.03 58.58
N PHE A 107 31.13 -46.05 58.92
CA PHE A 107 29.91 -46.40 58.18
C PHE A 107 28.78 -45.40 58.42
N GLN A 108 28.62 -44.88 59.64
CA GLN A 108 27.67 -43.81 59.95
C GLN A 108 27.99 -42.54 59.15
N LYS A 109 29.25 -42.12 59.16
CA LYS A 109 29.72 -40.97 58.38
C LYS A 109 29.47 -41.19 56.89
N LYS A 110 29.78 -42.39 56.36
CA LYS A 110 29.54 -42.70 54.95
C LYS A 110 28.06 -42.61 54.57
N TYR A 111 27.18 -43.13 55.42
CA TYR A 111 25.73 -43.01 55.21
C TYR A 111 25.30 -41.54 55.22
N GLN A 112 25.73 -40.75 56.21
CA GLN A 112 25.44 -39.32 56.31
C GLN A 112 25.90 -38.53 55.07
N GLU A 113 27.10 -38.80 54.55
CA GLU A 113 27.61 -38.19 53.31
C GLU A 113 26.74 -38.54 52.09
N THR A 114 26.36 -39.81 51.92
CA THR A 114 25.48 -40.21 50.81
C THR A 114 24.07 -39.64 50.92
N TRP A 115 23.56 -39.49 52.15
CA TRP A 115 22.28 -38.83 52.42
C TRP A 115 22.34 -37.34 52.09
N ALA A 116 23.41 -36.65 52.49
CA ALA A 116 23.63 -35.24 52.17
C ALA A 116 23.70 -35.01 50.65
N ALA A 117 24.35 -35.92 49.90
CA ALA A 117 24.40 -35.84 48.44
C ALA A 117 23.01 -36.00 47.79
N VAL A 118 22.18 -36.94 48.26
CA VAL A 118 20.79 -37.07 47.79
C VAL A 118 19.99 -35.79 48.08
N LYS A 119 20.12 -35.24 49.29
CA LYS A 119 19.43 -34.00 49.68
C LYS A 119 19.87 -32.81 48.83
N LYS A 120 21.16 -32.71 48.52
CA LYS A 120 21.69 -31.68 47.63
C LYS A 120 21.07 -31.79 46.23
N ASN A 121 21.09 -32.98 45.63
CA ASN A 121 20.46 -33.19 44.32
C ASN A 121 18.96 -32.86 44.32
N GLN A 122 18.24 -33.13 45.41
CA GLN A 122 16.83 -32.72 45.55
C GLN A 122 16.67 -31.20 45.57
N SER A 123 17.55 -30.47 46.25
CA SER A 123 17.58 -29.00 46.23
C SER A 123 17.88 -28.48 44.83
N ASP A 124 18.92 -29.00 44.19
CA ASP A 124 19.34 -28.59 42.84
C ASP A 124 18.21 -28.86 41.80
N THR A 125 17.45 -29.95 41.97
CA THR A 125 16.27 -30.27 41.14
C THR A 125 15.17 -29.23 41.32
N LEU A 126 14.87 -28.85 42.56
CA LEU A 126 13.84 -27.85 42.85
C LEU A 126 14.23 -26.47 42.30
N GLU A 127 15.50 -26.08 42.43
CA GLU A 127 16.03 -24.84 41.86
C GLU A 127 15.94 -24.83 40.33
N ASN A 128 16.30 -25.95 39.68
CA ASN A 128 16.18 -26.08 38.23
C ASN A 128 14.72 -26.04 37.76
N ASP A 129 13.79 -26.71 38.48
CA ASP A 129 12.35 -26.67 38.17
C ASP A 129 11.76 -25.25 38.30
N GLN A 130 12.18 -24.50 39.33
CA GLN A 130 11.82 -23.10 39.51
C GLN A 130 12.34 -22.24 38.35
N ALA A 131 13.61 -22.39 37.98
CA ALA A 131 14.22 -21.68 36.87
C ALA A 131 13.53 -22.00 35.52
N MET A 132 13.17 -23.27 35.28
CA MET A 132 12.40 -23.66 34.09
C MET A 132 11.04 -22.95 34.05
N THR A 133 10.32 -22.94 35.18
CA THR A 133 9.02 -22.28 35.28
C THR A 133 9.13 -20.78 35.01
N GLU A 134 10.18 -20.12 35.52
CA GLU A 134 10.42 -18.69 35.26
C GLU A 134 10.68 -18.42 33.77
N VAL A 135 11.55 -19.22 33.13
CA VAL A 135 11.85 -19.07 31.70
C VAL A 135 10.62 -19.37 30.83
N GLU A 136 9.81 -20.37 31.18
CA GLU A 136 8.55 -20.67 30.48
C GLU A 136 7.56 -19.50 30.57
N MET A 137 7.46 -18.85 31.73
CA MET A 137 6.66 -17.65 31.90
C MET A 137 7.18 -16.48 31.06
N ARG A 138 8.50 -16.25 31.02
CA ARG A 138 9.12 -15.24 30.16
C ARG A 138 8.86 -15.51 28.68
N LEU A 139 9.03 -16.75 28.22
CA LEU A 139 8.72 -17.16 26.84
C LEU A 139 7.26 -16.87 26.46
N SER A 140 6.32 -17.14 27.38
CA SER A 140 4.91 -16.81 27.19
C SER A 140 4.69 -15.30 27.01
N GLN A 141 5.34 -14.48 27.85
CA GLN A 141 5.27 -13.01 27.76
C GLN A 141 5.87 -12.48 26.45
N VAL A 142 7.06 -12.97 26.05
CA VAL A 142 7.73 -12.62 24.79
C VAL A 142 6.84 -12.96 23.60
N LYS A 143 6.22 -14.15 23.60
CA LYS A 143 5.29 -14.57 22.54
C LYS A 143 4.05 -13.68 22.45
N GLN A 144 3.47 -13.27 23.58
CA GLN A 144 2.34 -12.33 23.60
C GLN A 144 2.75 -10.95 23.05
N LYS A 145 3.92 -10.45 23.45
CA LYS A 145 4.48 -9.18 22.95
C LYS A 145 4.72 -9.25 21.43
N GLN A 146 5.30 -10.34 20.94
CA GLN A 146 5.51 -10.58 19.51
C GLN A 146 4.19 -10.57 18.73
N ALA A 147 3.14 -11.25 19.22
CA ALA A 147 1.83 -11.25 18.58
C ALA A 147 1.20 -9.85 18.50
N ARG A 148 1.34 -9.05 19.57
CA ARG A 148 0.90 -7.65 19.57
C ARG A 148 1.65 -6.81 18.54
N LEU A 149 2.98 -6.91 18.51
CA LEU A 149 3.83 -6.19 17.55
C LEU A 149 3.50 -6.57 16.10
N ASN A 150 3.28 -7.86 15.82
CA ASN A 150 2.86 -8.32 14.50
C ASN A 150 1.51 -7.71 14.06
N THR A 151 0.57 -7.57 14.99
CA THR A 151 -0.73 -6.95 14.71
C THR A 151 -0.58 -5.46 14.42
N GLU A 152 0.17 -4.74 15.24
CA GLU A 152 0.50 -3.31 15.01
C GLU A 152 1.20 -3.10 13.66
N PHE A 153 2.17 -3.97 13.33
CA PHE A 153 2.90 -3.93 12.08
C PHE A 153 2.00 -4.19 10.86
N SER A 154 1.09 -5.16 10.95
CA SER A 154 0.09 -5.41 9.89
C SER A 154 -0.82 -4.20 9.70
N ASN A 155 -1.26 -3.56 10.78
CA ASN A 155 -2.09 -2.36 10.71
C ASN A 155 -1.34 -1.19 10.05
N LEU A 156 -0.05 -1.01 10.35
CA LEU A 156 0.78 0.00 9.68
C LEU A 156 0.92 -0.27 8.18
N ARG A 157 1.07 -1.53 7.77
CA ARG A 157 1.09 -1.90 6.34
C ARG A 157 -0.22 -1.56 5.64
N GLU A 158 -1.36 -1.81 6.27
CA GLU A 158 -2.68 -1.44 5.75
C GLU A 158 -2.83 0.09 5.64
N LEU A 159 -2.43 0.83 6.67
CA LEU A 159 -2.42 2.30 6.66
C LEU A 159 -1.50 2.89 5.58
N ARG A 160 -0.34 2.24 5.34
CA ARG A 160 0.59 2.65 4.27
C ARG A 160 -0.07 2.55 2.90
N VAL A 161 -0.81 1.47 2.64
CA VAL A 161 -1.51 1.30 1.36
C VAL A 161 -2.60 2.36 1.19
N ASP A 162 -3.39 2.60 2.23
CA ASP A 162 -4.41 3.65 2.24
C ASP A 162 -3.80 5.06 1.98
N ALA A 163 -2.71 5.40 2.67
CA ALA A 163 -2.01 6.67 2.47
C ALA A 163 -1.48 6.83 1.04
N ARG A 164 -0.90 5.76 0.46
CA ARG A 164 -0.46 5.75 -0.95
C ARG A 164 -1.63 5.99 -1.91
N VAL A 165 -2.76 5.31 -1.72
CA VAL A 165 -3.96 5.50 -2.54
C VAL A 165 -4.46 6.94 -2.46
N LYS A 166 -4.57 7.50 -1.25
CA LYS A 166 -5.02 8.88 -1.04
C LYS A 166 -4.11 9.89 -1.72
N ARG A 167 -2.79 9.71 -1.62
CA ARG A 167 -1.79 10.55 -2.28
C ARG A 167 -1.95 10.53 -3.81
N ILE A 168 -2.01 9.34 -4.42
CA ILE A 168 -2.24 9.22 -5.87
C ILE A 168 -3.61 9.81 -6.26
N GLN A 169 -4.64 9.64 -5.44
CA GLN A 169 -5.95 10.21 -5.70
C GLN A 169 -5.96 11.74 -5.67
N SER A 170 -5.18 12.40 -4.81
CA SER A 170 -5.02 13.85 -4.83
C SER A 170 -4.23 14.33 -6.04
N GLU A 171 -3.11 13.68 -6.37
CA GLU A 171 -2.27 14.02 -7.52
C GLU A 171 -3.04 13.89 -8.85
N LEU A 172 -3.87 12.85 -8.99
CA LEU A 172 -4.69 12.63 -10.19
C LEU A 172 -5.82 13.65 -10.40
N ARG A 173 -6.14 14.49 -9.40
CA ARG A 173 -7.22 15.49 -9.48
C ARG A 173 -6.73 16.88 -9.86
N GLU A 174 -5.43 17.03 -10.12
CA GLU A 174 -4.85 18.28 -10.55
C GLU A 174 -5.46 18.79 -11.86
N SER A 175 -5.47 20.11 -11.98
CA SER A 175 -5.84 20.83 -13.20
C SER A 175 -4.64 21.64 -13.67
N ASP A 176 -4.45 21.71 -14.98
CA ASP A 176 -3.35 22.47 -15.56
C ASP A 176 -3.80 23.22 -16.82
N VAL A 177 -3.05 24.26 -17.17
CA VAL A 177 -3.25 25.06 -18.38
C VAL A 177 -2.12 24.75 -19.35
N LEU A 178 -2.45 24.11 -20.46
CA LEU A 178 -1.47 23.69 -21.45
C LEU A 178 -1.65 24.42 -22.77
N GLU A 179 -0.55 24.97 -23.27
CA GLU A 179 -0.47 25.50 -24.63
C GLU A 179 0.08 24.44 -25.58
N THR A 180 -0.65 24.15 -26.65
CA THR A 180 -0.23 23.17 -27.65
C THR A 180 -0.47 23.67 -29.07
N SER A 181 0.34 23.17 -29.99
CA SER A 181 0.19 23.44 -31.42
C SER A 181 0.19 22.16 -32.23
N TYR A 182 -0.60 22.14 -33.30
CA TYR A 182 -0.66 21.05 -34.26
C TYR A 182 -0.78 21.61 -35.68
N LYS A 183 -0.17 20.91 -36.62
CA LYS A 183 -0.25 21.21 -38.05
C LYS A 183 -0.92 20.04 -38.74
N THR A 184 -2.01 20.30 -39.43
CA THR A 184 -2.76 19.29 -40.20
C THR A 184 -2.68 19.61 -41.68
N THR A 185 -2.62 18.58 -42.52
CA THR A 185 -2.73 18.74 -43.97
C THR A 185 -4.20 18.67 -44.37
N CYS A 186 -4.67 19.67 -45.11
CA CYS A 186 -6.02 19.74 -45.65
C CYS A 186 -6.14 18.84 -46.89
N SER A 187 -7.28 18.14 -47.01
CA SER A 187 -7.64 17.45 -48.26
C SER A 187 -7.93 18.47 -49.35
N THR A 188 -7.66 18.12 -50.61
CA THR A 188 -8.10 18.93 -51.76
C THR A 188 -9.62 18.95 -51.92
N THR A 189 -10.34 18.04 -51.27
CA THR A 189 -11.80 17.90 -51.33
C THR A 189 -12.54 18.55 -50.15
N MET A 190 -11.83 19.10 -49.15
CA MET A 190 -12.46 19.77 -47.99
C MET A 190 -12.48 21.29 -48.18
N THR A 191 -13.43 21.95 -47.54
CA THR A 191 -13.46 23.41 -47.45
C THR A 191 -12.40 23.92 -46.46
N LEU A 192 -12.01 25.19 -46.60
CA LEU A 192 -11.06 25.84 -45.68
C LEU A 192 -11.58 25.85 -44.23
N GLY A 193 -12.90 26.03 -44.05
CA GLY A 193 -13.54 26.01 -42.73
C GLY A 193 -13.54 24.61 -42.09
N GLU A 194 -13.78 23.56 -42.89
CA GLU A 194 -13.63 22.17 -42.44
C GLU A 194 -12.20 21.86 -42.03
N CYS A 195 -11.21 22.33 -42.81
CA CYS A 195 -9.80 22.15 -42.44
C CYS A 195 -9.45 22.86 -41.13
N ALA A 196 -9.93 24.10 -40.95
CA ALA A 196 -9.71 24.86 -39.73
C ALA A 196 -10.31 24.17 -38.49
N ASN A 197 -11.54 23.66 -38.63
CA ASN A 197 -12.21 22.89 -37.58
C ASN A 197 -11.46 21.60 -37.25
N GLN A 198 -11.00 20.87 -38.28
CA GLN A 198 -10.17 19.68 -38.10
C GLN A 198 -8.88 20.00 -37.35
N GLY A 199 -8.16 21.06 -37.72
CA GLY A 199 -6.96 21.52 -37.03
C GLY A 199 -7.24 21.81 -35.56
N SER A 200 -8.31 22.55 -35.24
CA SER A 200 -8.73 22.81 -33.87
C SER A 200 -9.03 21.54 -33.07
N HIS A 201 -9.75 20.59 -33.68
CA HIS A 201 -10.04 19.30 -33.04
C HIS A 201 -8.78 18.48 -32.74
N LEU A 202 -7.85 18.40 -33.69
CA LEU A 202 -6.61 17.65 -33.55
C LEU A 202 -5.68 18.30 -32.51
N THR A 203 -5.58 19.64 -32.47
CA THR A 203 -4.83 20.34 -31.43
C THR A 203 -5.43 20.08 -30.04
N LYS A 204 -6.76 20.07 -29.89
CA LYS A 204 -7.41 19.73 -28.60
C LYS A 204 -7.08 18.30 -28.16
N GLN A 205 -7.07 17.35 -29.09
CA GLN A 205 -6.66 15.98 -28.79
C GLN A 205 -5.19 15.90 -28.38
N LYS A 206 -4.31 16.65 -29.04
CA LYS A 206 -2.89 16.75 -28.65
C LYS A 206 -2.75 17.32 -27.23
N ALA A 207 -3.51 18.36 -26.88
CA ALA A 207 -3.53 18.93 -25.53
C ALA A 207 -3.95 17.88 -24.48
N VAL A 208 -5.03 17.14 -24.73
CA VAL A 208 -5.50 16.07 -23.82
C VAL A 208 -4.45 14.96 -23.68
N LYS A 209 -3.80 14.55 -24.77
CA LYS A 209 -2.75 13.51 -24.74
C LYS A 209 -1.50 13.98 -23.98
N ALA A 210 -1.09 15.22 -24.19
CA ALA A 210 0.06 15.80 -23.49
C ALA A 210 -0.21 15.96 -21.99
N PHE A 211 -1.38 16.49 -21.62
CA PHE A 211 -1.81 16.57 -20.21
C PHE A 211 -1.90 15.19 -19.56
N ARG A 212 -2.41 14.18 -20.27
CA ARG A 212 -2.42 12.80 -19.77
C ARG A 212 -1.00 12.30 -19.45
N SER A 213 -0.03 12.56 -20.32
CA SER A 213 1.36 12.16 -20.07
C SER A 213 1.91 12.87 -18.85
N GLN A 214 1.82 14.20 -18.83
CA GLN A 214 2.32 15.03 -17.74
C GLN A 214 1.70 14.65 -16.39
N LEU A 215 0.39 14.40 -16.36
CA LEU A 215 -0.31 13.95 -15.15
C LEU A 215 0.26 12.63 -14.62
N LEU A 216 0.57 11.66 -15.51
CA LEU A 216 1.14 10.37 -15.12
C LEU A 216 2.63 10.45 -14.80
N ASP A 217 3.35 11.36 -15.45
CA ASP A 217 4.78 11.60 -15.26
C ASP A 217 5.03 12.25 -13.89
N ASN A 218 4.13 13.13 -13.44
CA ASN A 218 4.23 13.86 -12.18
C ASN A 218 3.79 13.06 -10.94
N LEU A 219 3.22 11.86 -11.10
CA LEU A 219 2.83 11.03 -9.97
C LEU A 219 4.04 10.60 -9.14
N THR A 220 3.91 10.61 -7.82
CA THR A 220 4.95 10.13 -6.90
C THR A 220 5.34 8.67 -7.15
N GLU A 221 4.39 7.86 -7.65
CA GLU A 221 4.61 6.45 -8.02
C GLU A 221 4.39 6.20 -9.52
N SER A 222 4.87 7.13 -10.36
CA SER A 222 4.67 7.14 -11.82
C SER A 222 5.05 5.84 -12.52
N VAL A 223 6.13 5.16 -12.09
CA VAL A 223 6.60 3.89 -12.69
C VAL A 223 5.52 2.80 -12.57
N ILE A 224 5.00 2.58 -11.36
CA ILE A 224 3.97 1.56 -11.10
C ILE A 224 2.65 1.98 -11.74
N ALA A 225 2.29 3.27 -11.66
CA ALA A 225 1.08 3.80 -12.27
C ALA A 225 1.04 3.57 -13.78
N LYS A 226 2.14 3.84 -14.50
CA LYS A 226 2.24 3.61 -15.94
C LYS A 226 2.18 2.14 -16.31
N GLN A 227 2.79 1.26 -15.51
CA GLN A 227 2.72 -0.20 -15.71
C GLN A 227 1.28 -0.72 -15.63
N ASN A 228 0.46 -0.16 -14.73
CA ASN A 228 -0.91 -0.60 -14.48
C ASN A 228 -1.98 0.31 -15.10
N LEU A 229 -1.61 1.13 -16.10
CA LEU A 229 -2.50 2.12 -16.71
C LEU A 229 -3.64 1.51 -17.55
N LYS A 230 -3.49 0.26 -17.96
CA LYS A 230 -4.44 -0.42 -18.85
C LYS A 230 -5.82 -0.54 -18.18
N GLY A 231 -6.84 0.00 -18.84
CA GLY A 231 -8.23 -0.04 -18.34
C GLY A 231 -8.53 0.97 -17.23
N VAL A 232 -7.64 1.94 -16.99
CA VAL A 232 -7.86 3.05 -16.04
C VAL A 232 -8.45 4.25 -16.78
N GLN A 233 -9.62 4.70 -16.30
CA GLN A 233 -10.31 5.87 -16.86
C GLN A 233 -9.99 7.13 -16.05
N LEU A 234 -9.16 8.02 -16.62
CA LEU A 234 -8.79 9.30 -15.99
C LEU A 234 -9.83 10.40 -16.22
N ASN A 235 -10.73 10.22 -17.19
CA ASN A 235 -11.75 11.17 -17.66
C ASN A 235 -11.24 12.63 -17.65
N ILE A 236 -10.40 12.97 -18.62
CA ILE A 236 -9.86 14.32 -18.76
C ILE A 236 -10.91 15.21 -19.42
N HIS A 237 -11.16 16.36 -18.82
CA HIS A 237 -12.13 17.35 -19.30
C HIS A 237 -11.39 18.61 -19.70
N ILE A 238 -11.72 19.15 -20.87
CA ILE A 238 -11.33 20.50 -21.27
C ILE A 238 -12.37 21.45 -20.65
N GLN A 239 -11.96 22.23 -19.65
CA GLN A 239 -12.81 23.23 -19.02
C GLN A 239 -12.98 24.45 -19.94
N GLU A 240 -11.85 24.93 -20.47
CA GLU A 240 -11.80 26.07 -21.37
C GLU A 240 -10.75 25.83 -22.47
N SER A 241 -10.98 26.36 -23.67
CA SER A 241 -9.99 26.32 -24.75
C SER A 241 -10.08 27.57 -25.62
N GLN A 242 -8.96 28.25 -25.83
CA GLN A 242 -8.86 29.42 -26.70
C GLN A 242 -7.80 29.22 -27.78
N VAL A 243 -8.13 29.55 -29.03
CA VAL A 243 -7.15 29.54 -30.13
C VAL A 243 -6.32 30.81 -30.03
N VAL A 244 -5.02 30.65 -29.82
CA VAL A 244 -4.06 31.76 -29.73
C VAL A 244 -3.68 32.23 -31.13
N ARG A 245 -3.40 31.28 -32.02
CA ARG A 245 -2.99 31.55 -33.40
C ARG A 245 -3.43 30.41 -34.31
N SER A 246 -3.89 30.73 -35.51
CA SER A 246 -4.17 29.72 -36.53
C SER A 246 -4.03 30.32 -37.93
N GLY A 247 -3.76 29.49 -38.93
CA GLY A 247 -3.60 29.96 -40.30
C GLY A 247 -3.14 28.88 -41.28
N PHE A 248 -3.28 29.18 -42.56
CA PHE A 248 -2.74 28.36 -43.63
C PHE A 248 -1.24 28.63 -43.79
N GLU A 249 -0.46 27.56 -43.89
CA GLU A 249 0.96 27.60 -44.18
C GLU A 249 1.23 26.81 -45.46
N GLY A 250 1.89 27.44 -46.45
CA GLY A 250 2.16 26.80 -47.73
C GLY A 250 0.89 26.53 -48.55
N ASN A 251 0.86 25.38 -49.24
CA ASN A 251 -0.17 25.07 -50.24
C ASN A 251 -1.43 24.40 -49.67
N ASN A 252 -1.30 23.60 -48.60
CA ASN A 252 -2.42 22.83 -48.06
C ASN A 252 -2.26 22.49 -46.58
N GLU A 253 -1.37 23.14 -45.82
CA GLU A 253 -1.24 22.90 -44.39
C GLU A 253 -2.00 23.96 -43.61
N TYR A 254 -2.63 23.55 -42.51
CA TYR A 254 -3.28 24.44 -41.56
C TYR A 254 -2.67 24.23 -40.17
N PHE A 255 -2.13 25.31 -39.61
CA PHE A 255 -1.56 25.32 -38.27
C PHE A 255 -2.58 25.86 -37.26
N THR A 256 -2.67 25.23 -36.11
CA THR A 256 -3.47 25.69 -34.98
C THR A 256 -2.69 25.61 -33.67
N GLN A 257 -2.63 26.72 -32.95
CA GLN A 257 -2.09 26.87 -31.61
C GLN A 257 -3.21 27.28 -30.65
N LEU A 258 -3.38 26.54 -29.56
CA LEU A 258 -4.40 26.79 -28.57
C LEU A 258 -3.86 26.64 -27.15
N GLN A 259 -4.48 27.36 -26.24
CA GLN A 259 -4.35 27.17 -24.81
C GLN A 259 -5.61 26.48 -24.28
N ALA A 260 -5.46 25.40 -23.52
CA ALA A 260 -6.56 24.66 -22.93
C ALA A 260 -6.35 24.47 -21.43
N GLN A 261 -7.40 24.76 -20.65
CA GLN A 261 -7.48 24.41 -19.24
C GLN A 261 -8.07 23.01 -19.12
N LEU A 262 -7.30 22.09 -18.55
CA LEU A 262 -7.60 20.66 -18.48
C LEU A 262 -7.74 20.24 -17.01
N GLN A 263 -8.68 19.35 -16.75
CA GLN A 263 -8.87 18.75 -15.42
C GLN A 263 -9.14 17.25 -15.55
N ALA A 264 -8.41 16.44 -14.80
CA ALA A 264 -8.70 15.01 -14.68
C ALA A 264 -9.80 14.75 -13.63
N LYS A 265 -10.76 13.90 -13.98
CA LYS A 265 -11.83 13.42 -13.08
C LYS A 265 -11.83 11.89 -13.09
N PRO A 266 -10.81 11.25 -12.52
CA PRO A 266 -10.67 9.80 -12.57
C PRO A 266 -11.84 9.08 -11.93
N GLU A 267 -12.09 7.83 -12.36
CA GLU A 267 -13.01 6.94 -11.66
C GLU A 267 -12.57 6.69 -10.20
N ALA A 268 -13.52 6.38 -9.31
CA ALA A 268 -13.23 6.24 -7.87
C ALA A 268 -12.12 5.21 -7.57
N VAL A 269 -12.00 4.17 -8.40
CA VAL A 269 -11.01 3.08 -8.26
C VAL A 269 -9.71 3.31 -9.03
N ALA A 270 -9.54 4.46 -9.70
CA ALA A 270 -8.39 4.69 -10.58
C ALA A 270 -7.05 4.57 -9.84
N ALA A 271 -6.93 5.21 -8.68
CA ALA A 271 -5.72 5.16 -7.86
C ALA A 271 -5.37 3.72 -7.45
N CYS A 272 -6.37 2.92 -7.04
CA CYS A 272 -6.16 1.51 -6.69
C CYS A 272 -5.71 0.67 -7.89
N LYS A 273 -6.30 0.88 -9.07
CA LYS A 273 -5.89 0.19 -10.30
C LYS A 273 -4.44 0.56 -10.68
N LEU A 274 -4.10 1.85 -10.63
CA LEU A 274 -2.75 2.34 -10.94
C LEU A 274 -1.69 1.80 -9.96
N LEU A 275 -2.04 1.65 -8.68
CA LEU A 275 -1.15 1.07 -7.67
C LEU A 275 -1.18 -0.46 -7.62
N ASN A 276 -2.05 -1.10 -8.41
CA ASN A 276 -2.31 -2.54 -8.37
C ASN A 276 -2.65 -3.05 -6.95
N VAL A 277 -3.53 -2.34 -6.25
CA VAL A 277 -4.01 -2.71 -4.91
C VAL A 277 -5.51 -3.00 -4.93
N SER A 278 -5.99 -3.71 -3.91
CA SER A 278 -7.41 -4.06 -3.80
C SER A 278 -8.31 -2.81 -3.83
N SER A 279 -9.43 -2.88 -4.55
CA SER A 279 -10.39 -1.79 -4.63
C SER A 279 -10.98 -1.37 -3.28
N ARG A 280 -10.85 -2.20 -2.23
CA ARG A 280 -11.29 -1.88 -0.86
C ARG A 280 -10.66 -0.60 -0.30
N TYR A 281 -9.45 -0.24 -0.75
CA TYR A 281 -8.77 0.98 -0.32
C TYR A 281 -9.33 2.24 -0.98
N CYS A 282 -10.04 2.10 -2.11
CA CYS A 282 -10.69 3.21 -2.82
C CYS A 282 -12.19 3.30 -2.52
N LEU A 283 -12.81 2.18 -2.18
CA LEU A 283 -14.24 2.05 -1.93
C LEU A 283 -14.48 1.90 -0.43
N THR A 284 -14.37 3.01 0.31
CA THR A 284 -14.96 3.08 1.65
C THR A 284 -16.49 3.12 1.51
N SER A 285 -17.20 2.49 2.45
CA SER A 285 -18.64 2.15 2.41
C SER A 285 -19.62 3.32 2.21
N ASP A 286 -19.14 4.55 2.07
CA ASP A 286 -19.96 5.77 1.89
C ASP A 286 -20.04 6.24 0.42
N SER A 287 -19.50 5.50 -0.53
CA SER A 287 -19.57 5.87 -1.95
C SER A 287 -20.88 5.46 -2.63
N THR A 288 -22.04 5.78 -2.04
CA THR A 288 -23.27 5.96 -2.81
C THR A 288 -23.18 7.30 -3.53
N ALA A 289 -22.43 7.33 -4.63
CA ALA A 289 -22.41 8.46 -5.54
C ALA A 289 -23.76 8.55 -6.26
N THR A 290 -24.63 9.44 -5.76
CA THR A 290 -25.81 9.93 -6.46
C THR A 290 -25.39 10.50 -7.81
N THR A 291 -25.77 9.81 -8.87
CA THR A 291 -25.59 10.25 -10.25
C THR A 291 -26.52 11.42 -10.56
N ASN A 292 -26.08 12.64 -10.25
CA ASN A 292 -26.63 13.82 -10.90
C ASN A 292 -26.00 13.92 -12.30
N LYS A 293 -26.73 13.41 -13.30
CA LYS A 293 -26.46 13.62 -14.73
C LYS A 293 -26.55 15.13 -15.04
N LYS A 294 -25.39 15.79 -15.08
CA LYS A 294 -25.16 16.94 -15.96
C LYS A 294 -24.33 16.42 -17.13
N ASP A 295 -24.77 16.74 -18.35
CA ASP A 295 -24.11 16.41 -19.62
C ASP A 295 -22.81 17.21 -19.79
N ASP A 296 -21.81 16.93 -18.96
CA ASP A 296 -20.44 17.32 -19.21
C ASP A 296 -19.85 16.31 -20.23
N LYS A 297 -19.30 16.81 -21.35
CA LYS A 297 -18.60 15.99 -22.36
C LYS A 297 -17.35 15.34 -21.75
N LYS A 298 -17.53 14.18 -21.12
CA LYS A 298 -16.47 13.26 -20.65
C LYS A 298 -15.66 12.79 -21.85
N TRP A 299 -14.36 12.56 -21.74
CA TRP A 299 -13.54 12.02 -22.85
C TRP A 299 -12.99 10.63 -22.51
N ALA A 300 -12.90 9.77 -23.51
CA ALA A 300 -12.52 8.37 -23.37
C ALA A 300 -11.52 7.94 -24.47
N ASN A 301 -10.64 7.00 -24.13
CA ASN A 301 -9.71 6.40 -25.09
C ASN A 301 -10.45 5.38 -25.94
N VAL A 302 -10.43 5.56 -27.25
CA VAL A 302 -11.03 4.65 -28.21
C VAL A 302 -9.92 4.13 -29.11
N THR A 303 -9.74 2.81 -29.12
CA THR A 303 -8.81 2.14 -30.02
C THR A 303 -9.60 1.60 -31.20
N VAL A 304 -9.24 1.98 -32.44
CA VAL A 304 -9.84 1.41 -33.66
C VAL A 304 -8.86 0.43 -34.27
N ARG A 305 -9.31 -0.82 -34.52
CA ARG A 305 -8.51 -1.88 -35.13
C ARG A 305 -9.27 -2.52 -36.29
N SER A 306 -8.62 -2.65 -37.45
CA SER A 306 -9.13 -3.44 -38.57
C SER A 306 -8.41 -4.79 -38.68
N ASP A 307 -9.05 -5.74 -39.36
CA ASP A 307 -8.42 -6.97 -39.85
C ASP A 307 -7.53 -6.74 -41.09
N GLN A 308 -7.51 -5.52 -41.64
CA GLN A 308 -6.69 -5.10 -42.78
C GLN A 308 -5.64 -4.07 -42.37
N TYR A 309 -4.50 -4.07 -43.07
CA TYR A 309 -3.47 -3.03 -42.97
C TYR A 309 -3.58 -2.00 -44.09
N ASN A 310 -3.03 -0.79 -43.91
CA ASN A 310 -3.09 0.32 -44.88
C ASN A 310 -4.54 0.74 -45.24
N ASP A 311 -5.43 0.68 -44.26
CA ASP A 311 -6.76 1.26 -44.29
C ASP A 311 -6.73 2.75 -43.90
N SER A 312 -7.86 3.45 -44.03
CA SER A 312 -8.04 4.84 -43.63
C SER A 312 -9.20 4.94 -42.64
N VAL A 313 -8.91 5.39 -41.43
CA VAL A 313 -9.86 5.61 -40.35
C VAL A 313 -10.30 7.07 -40.34
N VAL A 314 -11.60 7.29 -40.45
CA VAL A 314 -12.24 8.60 -40.34
C VAL A 314 -13.25 8.54 -39.20
N ILE A 315 -13.22 9.48 -38.26
CA ILE A 315 -14.22 9.54 -37.17
C ILE A 315 -14.84 10.93 -37.15
N ASN A 316 -16.17 11.00 -37.28
CA ASN A 316 -16.94 12.24 -37.44
C ASN A 316 -16.41 13.16 -38.57
N GLY A 317 -15.96 12.56 -39.67
CA GLY A 317 -15.38 13.30 -40.80
C GLY A 317 -13.90 13.70 -40.64
N VAL A 318 -13.28 13.46 -39.47
CA VAL A 318 -11.84 13.71 -39.24
C VAL A 318 -11.03 12.46 -39.59
N ASN A 319 -10.01 12.59 -40.42
CA ASN A 319 -9.11 11.48 -40.78
C ASN A 319 -8.00 11.29 -39.73
N TYR A 320 -7.81 10.05 -39.28
CA TYR A 320 -6.85 9.64 -38.25
C TYR A 320 -5.74 8.69 -38.75
N GLY A 321 -5.67 8.41 -40.06
CA GLY A 321 -4.67 7.52 -40.65
C GLY A 321 -5.10 6.04 -40.63
N SER A 322 -4.13 5.12 -40.62
CA SER A 322 -4.37 3.67 -40.70
C SER A 322 -4.38 2.99 -39.33
N THR A 323 -5.18 1.93 -39.18
CA THR A 323 -5.25 1.13 -37.95
C THR A 323 -3.92 0.39 -37.66
N PRO A 324 -3.59 0.14 -36.38
CA PRO A 324 -4.32 0.52 -35.17
C PRO A 324 -4.19 2.01 -34.86
N VAL A 325 -5.33 2.66 -34.59
CA VAL A 325 -5.40 4.07 -34.19
C VAL A 325 -5.89 4.15 -32.75
N GLU A 326 -5.16 4.86 -31.89
CA GLU A 326 -5.61 5.23 -30.54
C GLU A 326 -5.98 6.72 -30.52
N VAL A 327 -7.26 7.00 -30.29
CA VAL A 327 -7.81 8.36 -30.27
C VAL A 327 -8.55 8.63 -28.97
N VAL A 328 -8.66 9.90 -28.60
CA VAL A 328 -9.47 10.32 -27.46
C VAL A 328 -10.71 11.02 -27.99
N LEU A 329 -11.88 10.46 -27.69
CA LEU A 329 -13.17 10.97 -28.17
C LEU A 329 -14.04 11.39 -26.98
N PRO A 330 -14.88 12.44 -27.11
CA PRO A 330 -15.87 12.73 -26.10
C PRO A 330 -16.89 11.59 -25.99
N ASN A 331 -17.60 11.51 -24.87
CA ASN A 331 -18.71 10.59 -24.70
C ASN A 331 -19.87 11.09 -25.56
N GLY A 332 -20.54 10.14 -26.21
CA GLY A 332 -21.59 10.45 -27.16
C GLY A 332 -21.52 9.55 -28.40
N ARG A 333 -22.28 9.93 -29.42
CA ARG A 333 -22.36 9.17 -30.67
C ARG A 333 -21.30 9.66 -31.64
N HIS A 334 -20.51 8.73 -32.15
CA HIS A 334 -19.44 8.97 -33.12
C HIS A 334 -19.64 8.10 -34.35
N GLN A 335 -19.58 8.68 -35.54
CA GLN A 335 -19.57 7.95 -36.79
C GLN A 335 -18.14 7.52 -37.11
N VAL A 336 -17.88 6.21 -37.13
CA VAL A 336 -16.60 5.62 -37.51
C VAL A 336 -16.68 5.09 -38.94
N SER A 337 -15.94 5.79 -39.79
CA SER A 337 -15.44 5.52 -41.13
C SER A 337 -14.22 4.59 -41.19
N VAL A 338 -14.23 3.38 -41.77
CA VAL A 338 -12.97 2.70 -42.14
C VAL A 338 -13.05 2.25 -43.60
N SER A 339 -12.12 2.72 -44.42
CA SER A 339 -12.08 2.42 -45.85
C SER A 339 -10.73 1.88 -46.30
N LYS A 340 -10.74 1.01 -47.32
CA LYS A 340 -9.56 0.48 -47.99
C LYS A 340 -9.89 0.15 -49.44
N ASN A 341 -8.95 0.36 -50.36
CA ASN A 341 -9.13 -0.01 -51.77
C ASN A 341 -9.38 -1.52 -51.91
N GLY A 342 -10.40 -1.90 -52.68
CA GLY A 342 -10.84 -3.29 -52.85
C GLY A 342 -11.79 -3.81 -51.76
N PHE A 343 -12.16 -2.97 -50.79
CA PHE A 343 -13.07 -3.33 -49.70
C PHE A 343 -14.27 -2.37 -49.63
N GLU A 344 -15.39 -2.87 -49.14
CA GLU A 344 -16.54 -2.04 -48.79
C GLU A 344 -16.18 -1.13 -47.60
N THR A 345 -16.55 0.15 -47.68
CA THR A 345 -16.31 1.09 -46.57
C THR A 345 -17.18 0.69 -45.38
N TYR A 346 -16.54 0.37 -44.26
CA TYR A 346 -17.23 0.16 -43.01
C TYR A 346 -17.67 1.50 -42.45
N ASN A 347 -18.97 1.69 -42.23
CA ASN A 347 -19.52 2.91 -41.65
C ASN A 347 -20.47 2.57 -40.51
N ARG A 348 -20.14 2.93 -39.27
CA ARG A 348 -20.96 2.64 -38.10
C ARG A 348 -20.98 3.79 -37.12
N VAL A 349 -22.16 4.11 -36.58
CA VAL A 349 -22.29 4.99 -35.42
C VAL A 349 -22.09 4.17 -34.14
N ILE A 350 -21.06 4.51 -33.38
CA ILE A 350 -20.77 3.93 -32.07
C ILE A 350 -21.13 4.92 -30.97
N THR A 351 -21.54 4.42 -29.80
CA THR A 351 -21.80 5.25 -28.62
C THR A 351 -20.67 5.04 -27.63
N ILE A 352 -19.88 6.09 -27.40
CA ILE A 352 -18.78 6.09 -26.45
C ILE A 352 -19.30 6.53 -25.08
N ASN A 353 -19.21 5.64 -24.11
CA ASN A 353 -19.55 5.93 -22.71
C ASN A 353 -18.34 5.82 -21.76
N GLY A 354 -17.20 5.37 -22.28
CA GLY A 354 -15.97 5.05 -21.56
C GLY A 354 -14.92 4.53 -22.55
N SER A 355 -13.74 4.15 -22.07
CA SER A 355 -12.67 3.67 -22.97
C SER A 355 -13.05 2.33 -23.60
N ASP A 356 -12.88 2.19 -24.90
CA ASP A 356 -13.37 1.04 -25.68
C ASP A 356 -12.44 0.70 -26.86
N THR A 357 -12.55 -0.51 -27.39
CA THR A 357 -11.89 -0.93 -28.63
C THR A 357 -12.91 -1.30 -29.69
N VAL A 358 -12.91 -0.54 -30.78
CA VAL A 358 -13.76 -0.76 -31.94
C VAL A 358 -13.02 -1.70 -32.90
N TRP A 359 -13.50 -2.94 -32.95
CA TRP A 359 -13.04 -3.91 -33.94
C TRP A 359 -13.84 -3.79 -35.23
N VAL A 360 -13.12 -3.62 -36.34
CA VAL A 360 -13.67 -3.48 -37.67
C VAL A 360 -13.24 -4.67 -38.51
N LYS A 361 -14.20 -5.30 -39.18
CA LYS A 361 -13.95 -6.34 -40.18
C LYS A 361 -14.36 -5.80 -41.54
N LEU A 362 -13.40 -5.61 -42.44
CA LEU A 362 -13.67 -5.12 -43.80
C LEU A 362 -14.06 -6.29 -44.70
N LEU A 363 -15.11 -6.10 -45.51
CA LEU A 363 -15.55 -7.07 -46.51
C LEU A 363 -15.01 -6.68 -47.89
N PRO A 364 -14.53 -7.62 -48.71
CA PRO A 364 -14.15 -7.33 -50.10
C PRO A 364 -15.32 -6.72 -50.87
N SER A 365 -15.03 -5.75 -51.75
CA SER A 365 -16.07 -5.14 -52.58
C SER A 365 -16.62 -6.18 -53.56
N LYS A 366 -17.93 -6.17 -53.78
CA LYS A 366 -18.60 -7.07 -54.74
C LYS A 366 -18.37 -6.69 -56.22
N GLU A 367 -17.58 -5.65 -56.50
CA GLU A 367 -17.26 -5.17 -57.85
C GLU A 367 -15.76 -5.27 -58.18
N SER A 368 -15.07 -6.28 -57.64
CA SER A 368 -13.65 -6.56 -57.95
C SER A 368 -13.48 -7.52 -59.11
#